data_AF-A0A967S0T5-F1
#
_entry.id   AF-A0A967S0T5-F1
#
_cell.length_a   1.000
_cell.length_b   1.000
_cell.length_c   1.000
_cell.angle_alpha   90.00
_cell.angle_beta   90.00
_cell.angle_gamma   90.00
#
_symmetry.space_group_name_H-M   'P 1'
#
loop_
_entity.id
_entity.type
_entity.pdbx_description
1 polymer ?
#
loop_
_entity_poly.entity_id
_entity_poly.type
_entity_poly.pdbx_seq_one_letter_code
_entity_poly.pdbx_strand_id
1 'polypeptide(L)' 'MTGEVFSVAGGTVSRMFVGLTQGWFKHPDREGEITPEEVEAHLEAIRSEEGYLVPASNQDEI' A
#
# COMPACT_ATOMS: atom_id res chain seq x y z
N MET A 1 -2.22 -14.19 19.89
CA MET A 1 -1.02 -14.10 19.02
C MET A 1 -1.27 -12.96 18.06
N THR A 2 -0.37 -11.97 17.95
CA THR A 2 -0.61 -10.72 17.21
C THR A 2 -0.23 -10.79 15.72
N GLY A 3 0.43 -11.86 15.27
CA GLY A 3 0.83 -12.04 13.86
C GLY A 3 2.04 -11.20 13.42
N GLU A 4 2.72 -10.54 14.35
CA GLU A 4 3.86 -9.69 14.05
C GLU A 4 5.13 -10.50 13.71
N VAL A 5 5.91 -9.95 12.77
CA VAL A 5 7.19 -10.53 12.34
C VAL A 5 8.33 -9.63 12.82
N PHE A 6 9.28 -10.21 13.55
CA PHE A 6 10.44 -9.52 14.09
C PHE A 6 11.74 -10.02 13.45
N SER A 7 12.65 -9.10 13.14
CA SER A 7 14.02 -9.40 12.75
C SER A 7 14.96 -9.17 13.93
N VAL A 8 15.85 -10.14 14.18
CA VAL A 8 16.85 -10.06 15.25
C VAL A 8 18.21 -10.43 14.68
N ALA A 9 19.12 -9.46 14.65
CA ALA A 9 20.48 -9.65 14.17
C ALA A 9 21.42 -8.60 14.77
N GLY A 10 22.64 -9.01 15.15
CA GLY A 10 23.70 -8.09 15.58
C GLY A 10 23.36 -7.20 16.79
N GLY A 11 22.47 -7.66 17.68
CA GLY A 11 21.99 -6.86 18.82
C GLY A 11 20.84 -5.89 18.50
N THR A 12 20.33 -5.89 17.27
CA THR A 12 19.15 -5.11 16.86
C THR A 12 17.89 -5.97 16.92
N VAL A 13 16.78 -5.37 17.34
CA VAL A 13 15.43 -5.94 17.28
C VAL A 13 14.53 -4.96 16.54
N SER A 14 13.96 -5.40 15.42
CA SER A 14 13.12 -4.58 14.53
C SER A 14 11.84 -5.31 14.13
N ARG A 15 10.78 -4.59 13.76
CA ARG A 15 9.53 -5.16 13.24
C ARG A 15 9.47 -5.03 11.71
N MET A 16 9.13 -6.11 11.02
CA MET A 16 8.72 -6.05 9.61
C MET A 16 7.24 -5.69 9.52
N PHE A 17 6.84 -4.96 8.48
CA PHE A 17 5.45 -4.59 8.25
C PHE A 17 5.14 -4.52 6.76
N VAL A 18 3.84 -4.47 6.44
CA VAL A 18 3.32 -4.19 5.09
C VAL A 18 2.76 -2.78 5.10
N GLY A 19 3.14 -1.97 4.11
CA GLY A 19 2.58 -0.63 3.88
C GLY A 19 1.60 -0.64 2.71
N LEU A 20 0.61 0.26 2.75
CA LEU A 20 -0.34 0.52 1.68
C LEU A 20 -0.09 1.94 1.15
N THR A 21 0.23 2.05 -0.14
CA THR A 21 0.45 3.34 -0.81
C THR A 21 -0.88 4.09 -1.00
N GLN A 22 -0.82 5.40 -1.22
CA GLN A 22 -2.02 6.20 -1.54
C GLN A 22 -2.67 5.79 -2.86
N GLY A 23 -1.88 5.21 -3.78
CA GLY A 23 -2.38 4.64 -5.01
C GLY A 23 -2.84 5.67 -6.04
N TRP A 24 -3.71 5.21 -6.93
CA TRP A 24 -4.42 6.03 -7.91
C TRP A 24 -5.89 5.60 -7.91
N PHE A 25 -6.78 6.59 -7.99
CA PHE A 25 -8.22 6.37 -8.02
C PHE A 25 -8.82 6.99 -9.29
N LYS A 26 -9.71 6.24 -9.93
CA LYS A 26 -10.52 6.68 -11.06
C LYS A 26 -11.98 6.42 -10.73
N HIS A 27 -12.81 7.46 -10.75
CA HIS A 27 -14.20 7.34 -10.36
C HIS A 27 -15.00 6.59 -11.45
N PRO A 28 -15.58 5.41 -11.16
CA PRO A 28 -16.18 4.57 -12.20
C PRO A 28 -17.35 5.25 -12.92
N ASP A 29 -18.24 5.95 -12.20
CA ASP A 29 -19.42 6.58 -12.83
C ASP A 29 -19.11 7.88 -13.60
N ARG A 30 -17.97 8.53 -13.32
CA ARG A 30 -17.63 9.85 -13.89
C ARG A 30 -16.54 9.76 -14.96
N GLU A 31 -15.62 8.83 -14.78
CA GLU A 31 -14.39 8.71 -15.58
C GLU A 31 -14.35 7.39 -16.36
N GLY A 32 -15.27 6.45 -16.06
CA GLY A 32 -15.35 5.14 -16.69
C GLY A 32 -14.50 4.07 -16.02
N GLU A 33 -14.47 2.88 -16.60
CA GLU A 33 -13.69 1.75 -16.10
C GLU A 33 -12.18 1.99 -16.26
N ILE A 34 -11.39 1.36 -15.38
CA ILE A 34 -9.93 1.38 -15.46
C ILE A 34 -9.47 0.50 -16.62
N THR A 35 -8.56 1.00 -17.46
CA THR A 35 -7.87 0.19 -18.48
C THR A 35 -6.43 -0.14 -18.09
N PRO A 36 -5.83 -1.20 -18.66
CA PRO A 36 -4.42 -1.53 -18.41
C PRO A 36 -3.44 -0.41 -18.77
N GLU A 37 -3.70 0.33 -19.84
CA GLU A 37 -2.86 1.44 -20.29
C GLU A 37 -2.89 2.60 -19.30
N GLU A 38 -4.04 2.85 -18.66
CA GLU A 38 -4.15 3.85 -17.61
C GLU A 38 -3.41 3.41 -16.33
N VAL A 39 -3.46 2.13 -15.98
CA VAL A 39 -2.67 1.58 -14.88
C VAL A 39 -1.18 1.80 -15.15
N GLU A 40 -0.71 1.49 -16.36
CA GLU A 40 0.69 1.73 -16.77
C GLU A 40 1.07 3.20 -16.63
N ALA A 41 0.22 4.11 -17.11
CA ALA A 41 0.44 5.56 -17.02
C ALA A 41 0.51 6.10 -15.58
N HIS A 42 -0.08 5.39 -14.60
CA HIS A 42 -0.11 5.80 -13.19
C HIS A 42 0.75 4.91 -12.27
N LEU A 43 1.59 4.01 -12.83
CA LEU A 43 2.41 3.09 -12.03
C LEU A 43 3.31 3.79 -11.02
N GLU A 44 3.81 5.00 -11.32
CA GLU A 44 4.62 5.79 -10.40
C GLU A 44 3.82 6.20 -9.15
N ALA A 45 2.62 6.75 -9.33
CA ALA A 45 1.74 7.12 -8.22
C ALA A 45 1.33 5.89 -7.41
N ILE A 46 1.00 4.77 -8.08
CA ILE A 46 0.62 3.51 -7.44
C ILE A 46 1.74 2.96 -6.56
N ARG A 47 3.00 3.11 -6.97
CA ARG A 47 4.18 2.59 -6.25
C ARG A 47 4.82 3.61 -5.31
N SER A 48 4.30 4.82 -5.23
CA SER A 48 4.87 5.85 -4.36
C SER A 48 4.74 5.45 -2.89
N GLU A 49 5.88 5.28 -2.23
CA GLU A 49 5.95 5.05 -0.78
C GLU A 49 5.81 6.36 0.02
N GLU A 50 5.61 7.51 -0.64
CA GLU A 50 5.34 8.75 0.07
C GLU A 50 3.96 8.71 0.71
N GLY A 51 3.90 8.90 2.04
CA GLY A 51 2.64 8.92 2.78
C GLY A 51 1.90 7.58 2.82
N TYR A 52 2.59 6.44 2.67
CA TYR A 52 1.96 5.13 2.89
C TYR A 52 1.40 5.04 4.31
N LEU A 53 0.34 4.25 4.46
CA LEU A 53 -0.20 3.88 5.77
C LEU A 53 0.22 2.45 6.13
N VAL A 54 0.33 2.17 7.42
CA VAL A 54 0.55 0.81 7.93
C VAL A 54 -0.78 0.32 8.49
N PRO A 55 -1.55 -0.50 7.74
CA PRO A 55 -2.87 -0.90 8.17
C PRO A 55 -2.79 -1.85 9.37
N ALA A 56 -3.64 -1.64 10.35
CA ALA A 56 -3.82 -2.55 11.48
C ALA A 56 -4.86 -3.64 11.16
N SER A 57 -5.75 -3.37 10.22
CA SER A 57 -6.73 -4.32 9.69
C SER A 57 -7.11 -3.99 8.24
N ASN A 58 -7.83 -4.89 7.59
CA ASN A 58 -8.39 -4.65 6.25
C ASN A 58 -9.46 -3.54 6.23
N GLN A 59 -9.97 -3.11 7.38
CA GLN A 59 -10.92 -1.99 7.46
C GLN A 59 -10.23 -0.64 7.25
N ASP A 60 -8.91 -0.57 7.38
CA ASP A 60 -8.13 0.66 7.22
C ASP A 60 -7.81 0.97 5.74
N GLU A 61 -8.27 0.12 4.81
CA GLU A 61 -8.12 0.30 3.35
C GLU A 61 -9.20 1.23 2.75
N ILE A 62 -10.29 1.49 3.48
CA ILE A 62 -11.53 2.13 2.98
C ILE A 62 -11.63 3.59 3.42
#